data_AF-A0A7S0V105-F1
#
_entry.id   AF-A0A7S0V105-F1
#
_cell.length_a   1.000
_cell.length_b   1.000
_cell.length_c   1.000
_cell.angle_alpha   90.00
_cell.angle_beta   90.00
_cell.angle_gamma   90.00
#
_symmetry.space_group_name_H-M   'P 1'
#
loop_
_entity.id
_entity.type
_entity.pdbx_description
1 polymer ?
#
loop_
_entity_poly.entity_id
_entity_poly.type
_entity_poly.pdbx_seq_one_letter_code
_entity_poly.pdbx_strand_id
1 'polypeptide(L)'
;MFVWNEYLTRALRTALGHSRWCVSLIHGFWDQRRLSIFGRIVIVTLLARRSRHFAGTRFRKRGLSRSGKVANEVETEQIVDVGMDPRSGLPLLSSMVQIRGSVPLFWSQEVTMLSPKPEITLQFFDPLYEVTAVHFEDLHQRYGTPVVVLNLLKSKEKRPRETLLRKELAIAIGVIEAAARQREQQRRRRWRR
;
A
#
# COMPACT_ATOMS: atom_id res chain seq x y z
N MET A 1 8.13 0.62 8.07
CA MET A 1 7.89 0.67 6.61
C MET A 1 8.40 1.96 5.95
N PHE A 2 8.06 3.14 6.48
CA PHE A 2 8.33 4.43 5.81
C PHE A 2 9.60 5.17 6.27
N VAL A 3 10.38 4.60 7.18
CA VAL A 3 11.67 5.17 7.63
C VAL A 3 12.72 4.98 6.53
N TRP A 4 12.88 5.96 5.66
CA TRP A 4 13.71 5.89 4.46
C TRP A 4 15.20 5.70 4.78
N ASN A 5 15.68 6.36 5.83
CA ASN A 5 17.06 6.26 6.31
C ASN A 5 17.29 5.09 7.28
N GLU A 6 16.39 4.10 7.37
CA GLU A 6 16.53 2.98 8.31
C GLU A 6 17.85 2.24 8.15
N TYR A 7 18.25 1.94 6.91
CA TYR A 7 19.49 1.20 6.64
C TYR A 7 20.72 2.00 7.09
N LEU A 8 20.79 3.29 6.73
CA LEU A 8 21.92 4.17 7.06
C LEU A 8 22.04 4.42 8.56
N THR A 9 20.91 4.45 9.27
CA THR A 9 20.86 4.73 10.71
C THR A 9 20.84 3.46 11.57
N ARG A 10 20.99 2.27 10.98
CA ARG A 10 20.84 1.00 11.71
C ARG A 10 21.82 0.88 12.88
N ALA A 11 23.11 1.11 12.64
CA ALA A 11 24.13 1.00 13.69
C ALA A 11 23.86 1.99 14.84
N LEU A 12 23.51 3.24 14.51
CA LEU A 12 23.15 4.25 15.50
C LEU A 12 21.90 3.87 16.29
N ARG A 13 20.86 3.33 15.63
CA ARG A 13 19.63 2.86 16.30
C ARG A 13 19.89 1.65 17.19
N THR A 14 20.78 0.75 16.79
CA THR A 14 21.18 -0.39 17.63
C THR A 14 21.96 0.07 18.87
N ALA A 15 22.87 1.04 18.71
CA ALA A 15 23.70 1.53 19.81
C ALA A 15 22.96 2.48 20.76
N LEU A 16 22.12 3.38 20.23
CA LEU A 16 21.52 4.49 20.97
C LEU A 16 19.99 4.34 21.17
N GLY A 17 19.37 3.31 20.59
CA GLY A 17 17.92 3.14 20.61
C GLY A 17 17.17 4.30 19.92
N HIS A 18 16.00 4.62 20.45
CA HIS A 18 15.21 5.79 20.04
C HIS A 18 15.79 7.07 20.65
N SER A 19 16.91 7.52 20.11
CA SER A 19 17.55 8.77 20.52
C SER A 19 17.14 9.96 19.64
N ARG A 20 17.26 11.17 20.18
CA ARG A 20 17.09 12.44 19.44
C ARG A 20 18.03 12.56 18.22
N TRP A 21 19.11 11.79 18.21
CA TRP A 21 20.10 11.73 17.14
C TRP A 21 19.67 10.84 15.97
N CYS A 22 18.65 9.99 16.16
CA CYS A 22 18.15 9.06 15.15
C CYS A 22 16.81 9.54 14.56
N VAL A 23 16.86 10.65 13.81
CA VAL A 23 15.66 11.20 13.14
C VAL A 23 15.19 10.28 12.01
N SER A 24 13.91 9.93 12.01
CA SER A 24 13.29 9.14 10.94
C SER A 24 12.92 10.05 9.77
N LEU A 25 13.44 9.75 8.58
CA LEU A 25 13.12 10.49 7.37
C LEU A 25 12.07 9.75 6.55
N ILE A 26 11.16 10.49 5.93
CA ILE A 26 10.21 9.97 4.95
C ILE A 26 10.66 10.38 3.54
N HIS A 27 10.35 9.54 2.56
CA HIS A 27 10.48 9.89 1.15
C HIS A 27 9.08 10.01 0.56
N GLY A 28 8.75 11.15 -0.04
CA GLY A 28 7.47 11.36 -0.69
C GLY A 28 7.16 12.85 -0.83
N PHE A 29 6.03 13.29 -0.29
CA PHE A 29 5.56 14.66 -0.46
C PHE A 29 4.91 15.17 0.83
N TRP A 30 5.02 16.47 1.09
CA TRP A 30 4.31 17.17 2.14
C TRP A 30 3.96 18.56 1.63
N ASP A 31 2.70 18.95 1.79
CA ASP A 31 2.26 20.34 1.64
C ASP A 31 1.09 20.60 2.58
N GLN A 32 1.00 21.84 3.06
CA GLN A 32 -0.07 22.29 3.94
C GLN A 32 -0.58 23.64 3.46
N ARG A 33 -1.90 23.75 3.30
CA ARG A 33 -2.56 24.96 2.82
C ARG A 33 -3.63 25.40 3.79
N ARG A 34 -3.62 26.69 4.09
CA ARG A 34 -4.65 27.38 4.87
C ARG A 34 -5.69 27.94 3.90
N LEU A 35 -6.94 27.56 4.11
CA LEU A 35 -8.09 27.95 3.31
C LEU A 35 -9.10 28.68 4.20
N SER A 36 -9.89 29.56 3.61
CA SER A 36 -11.07 30.15 4.25
C SER A 36 -12.31 29.63 3.55
N ILE A 37 -13.13 28.87 4.26
CA ILE A 37 -14.36 28.26 3.75
C ILE A 37 -15.51 28.79 4.60
N PHE A 38 -16.39 29.59 4.00
CA PHE A 38 -17.51 30.25 4.70
C PHE A 38 -17.10 31.02 5.98
N GLY A 39 -15.97 31.74 5.91
CA GLY A 39 -15.44 32.51 7.05
C GLY A 39 -14.74 31.66 8.11
N ARG A 40 -14.69 30.33 7.96
CA ARG A 40 -13.92 29.43 8.83
C ARG A 40 -12.59 29.10 8.20
N ILE A 41 -11.57 29.07 9.04
CA ILE A 41 -10.22 28.70 8.62
C ILE A 41 -10.12 27.18 8.65
N VAL A 42 -9.69 26.62 7.53
CA VAL A 42 -9.46 25.18 7.36
C VAL A 42 -8.03 24.98 6.90
N ILE A 43 -7.29 24.13 7.61
CA ILE A 43 -5.95 23.74 7.23
C ILE A 43 -6.02 22.35 6.61
N VAL A 44 -5.66 22.24 5.34
CA VAL A 44 -5.58 20.97 4.62
C VAL A 44 -4.11 20.61 4.47
N THR A 45 -3.74 19.43 4.97
CA THR A 45 -2.40 18.86 4.82
C THR A 45 -2.48 17.63 3.93
N LEU A 46 -1.61 17.57 2.93
CA LEU A 46 -1.44 16.39 2.09
C LEU A 46 -0.04 15.82 2.31
N LEU A 47 0.02 14.57 2.74
CA LEU A 47 1.25 13.86 3.04
C LEU A 47 1.30 12.56 2.24
N ALA A 48 2.36 12.36 1.46
CA ALA A 48 2.61 11.10 0.77
C ALA A 48 3.89 10.47 1.30
N ARG A 49 3.83 9.18 1.66
CA ARG A 49 4.93 8.40 2.21
C ARG A 49 5.18 7.17 1.33
N ARG A 50 6.34 7.11 0.70
CA ARG A 50 6.78 5.97 -0.12
C ARG A 50 7.44 4.91 0.75
N SER A 51 7.02 3.66 0.58
CA SER A 51 7.65 2.51 1.22
C SER A 51 9.11 2.35 0.81
N ARG A 52 9.97 2.02 1.78
CA ARG A 52 11.37 1.61 1.52
C ARG A 52 11.50 0.16 1.04
N HIS A 53 10.48 -0.66 1.30
CA HIS A 53 10.52 -2.08 0.95
C HIS A 53 10.31 -2.28 -0.54
N PHE A 54 10.98 -3.29 -1.09
CA PHE A 54 10.98 -3.62 -2.51
C PHE A 54 11.18 -2.39 -3.42
N ALA A 55 11.99 -1.45 -2.93
CA ALA A 55 12.37 -0.25 -3.66
C ALA A 55 13.35 -0.60 -4.79
N GLY A 56 13.23 0.13 -5.90
CA GLY A 56 14.11 0.05 -7.05
C GLY A 56 13.54 0.89 -8.19
N THR A 57 14.24 0.91 -9.33
CA THR A 57 13.79 1.71 -10.48
C THR A 57 12.48 1.15 -11.04
N ARG A 58 11.63 2.04 -11.60
CA ARG A 58 10.26 1.77 -12.09
C ARG A 58 10.13 0.56 -13.02
N PHE A 59 11.23 0.17 -13.67
CA PHE A 59 11.30 -0.94 -14.63
C PHE A 59 12.07 -2.16 -14.13
N ARG A 60 12.83 -2.04 -13.03
CA ARG A 60 13.56 -3.17 -12.42
C ARG A 60 12.81 -3.81 -11.26
N LYS A 61 11.89 -3.09 -10.60
CA LYS A 61 11.13 -3.59 -9.45
C LYS A 61 9.64 -3.30 -9.63
N ARG A 62 8.88 -4.36 -9.89
CA ARG A 62 7.42 -4.38 -10.03
C ARG A 62 6.87 -5.63 -9.37
N GLY A 63 5.57 -5.61 -9.11
CA GLY A 63 4.88 -6.73 -8.48
C GLY A 63 5.19 -6.87 -7.00
N LEU A 64 5.23 -8.11 -6.56
CA LEU A 64 5.32 -8.54 -5.18
C LEU A 64 6.71 -9.10 -4.85
N SER A 65 7.23 -8.78 -3.66
CA SER A 65 8.41 -9.45 -3.11
C SER A 65 8.02 -10.77 -2.44
N ARG A 66 9.00 -11.67 -2.26
CA ARG A 66 8.80 -12.91 -1.47
C ARG A 66 8.35 -12.67 -0.02
N SER A 67 8.53 -11.46 0.51
CA SER A 67 8.12 -11.08 1.86
C SER A 67 6.73 -10.40 1.90
N GLY A 68 5.95 -10.47 0.82
CA GLY A 68 4.61 -9.86 0.76
C GLY A 68 4.61 -8.33 0.62
N LYS A 69 5.73 -7.71 0.20
CA LYS A 69 5.82 -6.24 0.04
C LYS A 69 5.77 -5.89 -1.45
N VAL A 70 4.82 -5.04 -1.84
CA VAL A 70 4.69 -4.61 -3.23
C VAL A 70 5.65 -3.47 -3.56
N ALA A 71 6.09 -3.44 -4.81
CA ALA A 71 6.94 -2.35 -5.29
C ALA A 71 6.11 -1.07 -5.41
N ASN A 72 6.76 0.08 -5.23
CA ASN A 72 6.15 1.39 -5.40
C ASN A 72 4.91 1.62 -4.51
N GLU A 73 4.85 1.00 -3.33
CA GLU A 73 3.81 1.31 -2.34
C GLU A 73 3.97 2.75 -1.84
N VAL A 74 2.88 3.50 -1.90
CA VAL A 74 2.76 4.87 -1.41
C VAL A 74 1.48 4.97 -0.61
N GLU A 75 1.60 5.52 0.58
CA GLU A 75 0.49 5.91 1.44
C GLU A 75 0.29 7.42 1.30
N THR A 76 -0.91 7.85 0.91
CA THR A 76 -1.31 9.25 0.83
C THR A 76 -2.32 9.52 1.92
N GLU A 77 -2.04 10.51 2.76
CA GLU A 77 -2.89 10.94 3.85
C GLU A 77 -3.30 12.39 3.63
N GLN A 78 -4.61 12.62 3.67
CA GLN A 78 -5.20 13.95 3.73
C GLN A 78 -5.66 14.21 5.16
N ILE A 79 -5.15 15.28 5.75
CA ILE A 79 -5.55 15.74 7.09
C ILE A 79 -6.27 17.07 6.92
N VAL A 80 -7.43 17.20 7.56
CA VAL A 80 -8.21 18.45 7.60
C VAL A 80 -8.37 18.87 9.05
N ASP A 81 -7.83 20.03 9.38
CA ASP A 81 -7.89 20.67 10.70
C ASP A 81 -8.74 21.95 10.60
N VAL A 82 -9.80 22.03 11.41
CA VAL A 82 -10.75 23.15 11.45
C VAL A 82 -10.65 23.92 12.78
N GLY A 83 -9.60 23.68 13.58
CA GLY A 83 -9.42 24.27 14.90
C GLY A 83 -10.23 23.54 15.96
N MET A 84 -10.73 24.28 16.96
CA MET A 84 -11.45 23.69 18.10
C MET A 84 -12.96 23.77 17.90
N ASP A 85 -13.68 22.71 18.28
CA ASP A 85 -15.12 22.74 18.39
C ASP A 85 -15.53 23.66 19.55
N PRO A 86 -16.31 24.73 19.31
CA PRO A 86 -16.74 25.64 20.36
C PRO A 86 -17.59 24.97 21.46
N ARG A 87 -18.22 23.81 21.18
CA ARG A 87 -19.09 23.13 22.14
C ARG A 87 -18.33 22.15 23.02
N SER A 88 -17.51 21.29 22.42
CA SER A 88 -16.76 20.26 23.16
C SER A 88 -15.36 20.72 23.60
N GLY A 89 -14.83 21.79 23.02
CA GLY A 89 -13.45 22.24 23.24
C GLY A 89 -12.40 21.29 22.64
N LEU A 90 -12.81 20.30 21.84
CA LEU A 90 -11.92 19.31 21.23
C LEU A 90 -11.48 19.76 19.82
N PRO A 91 -10.30 19.32 19.36
CA PRO A 91 -9.87 19.61 18.00
C PRO A 91 -10.78 18.92 16.96
N LEU A 92 -11.21 19.68 15.96
CA LEU A 92 -11.92 19.23 14.79
C LEU A 92 -10.92 18.81 13.72
N LEU A 93 -10.40 17.60 13.90
CA LEU A 93 -9.41 16.98 13.02
C LEU A 93 -10.01 15.75 12.33
N SER A 94 -9.76 15.61 11.04
CA SER A 94 -10.01 14.37 10.31
C SER A 94 -8.78 13.96 9.51
N SER A 95 -8.57 12.67 9.36
CA SER A 95 -7.54 12.10 8.50
C SER A 95 -8.14 11.02 7.62
N MET A 96 -7.79 11.03 6.34
CA MET A 96 -8.17 10.03 5.35
C MET A 96 -6.93 9.49 4.66
N VAL A 97 -6.77 8.17 4.70
CA VAL A 97 -5.61 7.48 4.12
C VAL A 97 -6.03 6.68 2.89
N GLN A 98 -5.24 6.78 1.82
CA GLN A 98 -5.35 5.98 0.61
C GLN A 98 -3.99 5.36 0.27
N ILE A 99 -4.02 4.15 -0.28
CA ILE A 99 -2.80 3.41 -0.61
C ILE A 99 -2.78 3.12 -2.10
N ARG A 100 -1.61 3.26 -2.69
CA ARG A 100 -1.33 2.87 -4.08
C ARG A 100 -0.09 2.00 -4.09
N GLY A 101 -0.12 0.90 -4.83
CA GLY A 101 1.04 0.02 -5.00
C GLY A 101 1.06 -0.67 -6.35
N SER A 102 2.12 -1.44 -6.60
CA SER A 102 2.11 -2.41 -7.71
C SER A 102 1.07 -3.49 -7.45
N VAL A 103 0.56 -4.09 -8.54
CA VAL A 103 -0.32 -5.26 -8.47
C VAL A 103 0.36 -6.36 -7.65
N PRO A 104 -0.27 -6.90 -6.58
CA PRO A 104 0.36 -7.84 -5.63
C PRO A 104 0.47 -9.26 -6.17
N LEU A 105 1.16 -9.39 -7.30
CA LEU A 105 1.47 -10.65 -7.97
C LEU A 105 2.96 -10.69 -8.31
N PHE A 106 3.49 -11.88 -8.59
CA PHE A 106 4.85 -12.03 -9.10
C PHE A 106 4.86 -11.77 -10.60
N TRP A 107 5.18 -10.53 -10.99
CA TRP A 107 5.27 -10.14 -12.40
C TRP A 107 6.40 -9.17 -12.66
N SER A 108 6.92 -9.21 -13.88
CA SER A 108 7.94 -8.30 -14.37
C SER A 108 7.53 -7.67 -15.70
N GLN A 109 8.27 -6.63 -16.05
CA GLN A 109 8.20 -5.99 -17.35
C GLN A 109 9.62 -5.52 -17.71
N GLU A 110 10.34 -6.35 -18.46
CA GLU A 110 11.72 -6.08 -18.83
C GLU A 110 11.78 -5.08 -19.98
N VAL A 111 12.32 -3.89 -19.71
CA VAL A 111 12.52 -2.87 -20.74
C VAL A 111 13.73 -3.26 -21.59
N THR A 112 13.48 -3.55 -22.86
CA THR A 112 14.53 -3.59 -23.89
C THR A 112 14.51 -2.27 -24.67
N MET A 113 15.69 -1.73 -25.01
CA MET A 113 15.82 -0.49 -25.80
C MET A 113 15.06 -0.53 -27.14
N LEU A 114 14.78 -1.74 -27.63
CA LEU A 114 14.13 -2.02 -28.91
C LEU A 114 12.60 -2.12 -28.82
N SER A 115 12.03 -2.25 -27.61
CA SER A 115 10.58 -2.38 -27.44
C SER A 115 10.03 -1.17 -26.67
N PRO A 116 9.29 -0.26 -27.35
CA PRO A 116 8.68 0.90 -26.67
C PRO A 116 7.63 0.49 -25.64
N LYS A 117 7.23 -0.78 -25.62
CA LYS A 117 6.08 -1.30 -24.89
C LYS A 117 6.38 -2.74 -24.44
N PRO A 118 7.31 -2.92 -23.48
CA PRO A 118 7.78 -4.23 -23.05
C PRO A 118 6.63 -5.12 -22.55
N GLU A 119 6.81 -6.42 -22.75
CA GLU A 119 5.81 -7.42 -22.36
C GLU A 119 5.72 -7.56 -20.84
N ILE A 120 4.55 -7.99 -20.38
CA ILE A 120 4.30 -8.29 -18.97
C ILE A 120 4.31 -9.81 -18.84
N THR A 121 5.15 -10.30 -17.94
CA THR A 121 5.33 -11.74 -17.71
C THR A 121 5.06 -12.07 -16.25
N LEU A 122 4.24 -13.08 -16.00
CA LEU A 122 4.07 -13.68 -14.67
C LEU A 122 5.28 -14.59 -14.41
N GLN A 123 5.99 -14.35 -13.31
CA GLN A 123 7.30 -14.98 -13.05
C GLN A 123 7.23 -16.21 -12.14
N PHE A 124 6.09 -16.46 -11.51
CA PHE A 124 5.92 -17.54 -10.53
C PHE A 124 4.47 -18.03 -10.50
N PHE A 125 4.28 -19.35 -10.51
CA PHE A 125 2.97 -19.96 -10.33
C PHE A 125 2.77 -20.29 -8.85
N ASP A 126 1.83 -19.59 -8.21
CA ASP A 126 1.39 -19.82 -6.83
C ASP A 126 -0.10 -20.18 -6.85
N PRO A 127 -0.47 -21.48 -6.75
CA PRO A 127 -1.87 -21.87 -6.85
C PRO A 127 -2.71 -21.40 -5.66
N LEU A 128 -2.09 -21.16 -4.50
CA LEU A 128 -2.77 -20.74 -3.27
C LEU A 128 -2.64 -19.23 -3.02
N TYR A 129 -1.80 -18.54 -3.78
CA TYR A 129 -1.52 -17.11 -3.65
C TYR A 129 -1.09 -16.74 -2.22
N GLU A 130 -0.27 -17.57 -1.58
CA GLU A 130 0.10 -17.44 -0.16
C GLU A 130 0.81 -16.11 0.10
N VAL A 131 1.75 -15.71 -0.75
CA VAL A 131 2.49 -14.46 -0.56
C VAL A 131 1.60 -13.24 -0.84
N THR A 132 0.67 -13.36 -1.78
CA THR A 132 -0.36 -12.34 -2.01
C THR A 132 -1.31 -12.24 -0.82
N ALA A 133 -1.66 -13.38 -0.19
CA ALA A 133 -2.45 -13.40 1.04
C ALA A 133 -1.71 -12.71 2.19
N VAL A 134 -0.40 -12.93 2.34
CA VAL A 134 0.45 -12.21 3.32
C VAL A 134 0.42 -10.69 3.06
N HIS A 135 0.44 -10.26 1.80
CA HIS A 135 0.31 -8.84 1.47
C HIS A 135 -1.03 -8.26 1.94
N PHE A 136 -2.14 -8.93 1.66
CA PHE A 136 -3.46 -8.46 2.09
C PHE A 136 -3.63 -8.53 3.61
N GLU A 137 -3.07 -9.54 4.28
CA GLU A 137 -3.03 -9.61 5.74
C GLU A 137 -2.28 -8.41 6.34
N ASP A 138 -1.14 -8.04 5.78
CA ASP A 138 -0.40 -6.83 6.18
C ASP A 138 -1.20 -5.53 5.95
N LEU A 139 -2.07 -5.49 4.93
CA LEU A 139 -3.01 -4.37 4.75
C LEU A 139 -4.12 -4.37 5.82
N HIS A 140 -4.73 -5.53 6.10
CA HIS A 140 -5.75 -5.65 7.12
C HIS A 140 -5.22 -5.30 8.52
N GLN A 141 -3.99 -5.69 8.84
CA GLN A 141 -3.33 -5.35 10.10
C GLN A 141 -3.07 -3.86 10.24
N ARG A 142 -2.74 -3.17 9.14
CA ARG A 142 -2.43 -1.74 9.15
C ARG A 142 -3.66 -0.83 9.11
N TYR A 143 -4.68 -1.20 8.35
CA TYR A 143 -5.80 -0.31 8.01
C TYR A 143 -7.17 -0.88 8.39
N GLY A 144 -7.23 -2.10 8.91
CA GLY A 144 -8.48 -2.77 9.24
C GLY A 144 -9.18 -3.40 8.04
N THR A 145 -10.44 -3.79 8.25
CA THR A 145 -11.30 -4.46 7.26
C THR A 145 -12.57 -3.62 7.06
N PRO A 146 -13.08 -3.47 5.81
CA PRO A 146 -12.59 -4.08 4.57
C PRO A 146 -11.46 -3.31 3.88
N VAL A 147 -10.60 -4.06 3.16
CA VAL A 147 -9.68 -3.48 2.17
C VAL A 147 -10.36 -3.51 0.80
N VAL A 148 -10.56 -2.33 0.19
CA VAL A 148 -11.19 -2.21 -1.13
C VAL A 148 -10.12 -1.97 -2.20
N VAL A 149 -10.03 -2.88 -3.17
CA VAL A 149 -9.06 -2.79 -4.27
C VAL A 149 -9.70 -2.17 -5.50
N LEU A 150 -9.30 -0.94 -5.84
CA LEU A 150 -9.69 -0.30 -7.11
C LEU A 150 -8.70 -0.68 -8.22
N ASN A 151 -9.13 -1.52 -9.17
CA ASN A 151 -8.31 -1.98 -10.28
C ASN A 151 -8.68 -1.28 -11.61
N LEU A 152 -7.74 -0.48 -12.15
CA LEU A 152 -7.88 0.23 -13.42
C LEU A 152 -7.06 -0.39 -14.57
N LEU A 153 -6.52 -1.60 -14.41
CA LEU A 153 -5.87 -2.34 -15.51
C LEU A 153 -6.84 -2.52 -16.67
N LYS A 154 -6.38 -2.36 -17.91
CA LYS A 154 -7.25 -2.45 -19.09
C LYS A 154 -8.01 -3.78 -19.16
N SER A 155 -9.29 -3.70 -19.55
CA SER A 155 -10.17 -4.85 -19.75
C SER A 155 -10.14 -5.41 -21.17
N LYS A 156 -9.82 -4.57 -22.17
CA LYS A 156 -9.76 -4.94 -23.58
C LYS A 156 -8.52 -4.35 -24.22
N GLU A 157 -7.70 -5.19 -24.85
CA GLU A 157 -6.47 -4.79 -25.54
C GLU A 157 -6.25 -5.66 -26.78
N LYS A 158 -5.61 -5.12 -27.83
CA LYS A 158 -5.22 -5.90 -29.03
C LYS A 158 -4.20 -6.99 -28.72
N ARG A 159 -3.26 -6.71 -27.81
CA ARG A 159 -2.28 -7.67 -27.30
C ARG A 159 -2.46 -7.78 -25.79
N PRO A 160 -2.75 -8.97 -25.24
CA PRO A 160 -3.09 -9.12 -23.83
C PRO A 160 -1.85 -8.89 -22.96
N ARG A 161 -1.81 -7.75 -22.25
CA ARG A 161 -0.70 -7.43 -21.34
C ARG A 161 -1.23 -7.11 -19.95
N GLU A 162 -1.99 -6.03 -19.83
CA GLU A 162 -2.62 -5.68 -18.55
C GLU A 162 -3.80 -6.62 -18.24
N THR A 163 -4.46 -7.12 -19.29
CA THR A 163 -5.55 -8.09 -19.15
C THR A 163 -5.11 -9.40 -18.50
N LEU A 164 -3.85 -9.81 -18.69
CA LEU A 164 -3.25 -10.96 -18.01
C LEU A 164 -3.23 -10.73 -16.49
N LEU A 165 -2.60 -9.64 -16.04
CA LEU A 165 -2.54 -9.28 -14.62
C LEU A 165 -3.92 -9.05 -14.01
N ARG A 166 -4.85 -8.47 -14.78
CA ARG A 166 -6.21 -8.23 -14.33
C ARG A 166 -6.93 -9.54 -14.00
N LYS A 167 -6.83 -10.53 -14.88
CA LYS A 167 -7.42 -11.85 -14.69
C LYS A 167 -6.79 -12.55 -13.50
N GLU A 168 -5.46 -12.57 -13.45
CA GLU A 168 -4.72 -13.23 -12.38
C GLU A 168 -5.02 -12.62 -11.01
N LEU A 169 -5.10 -11.29 -10.91
CA LEU A 169 -5.42 -10.61 -9.66
C LEU A 169 -6.84 -10.95 -9.18
N ALA A 170 -7.80 -11.06 -10.11
CA ALA A 170 -9.17 -11.43 -9.76
C ALA A 170 -9.23 -12.88 -9.22
N ILE A 171 -8.48 -13.79 -9.82
CA ILE A 171 -8.36 -15.18 -9.34
C ILE A 171 -7.74 -15.19 -7.94
N ALA A 172 -6.61 -14.49 -7.75
CA ALA A 172 -5.92 -14.41 -6.48
C ALA A 172 -6.84 -13.91 -5.34
N ILE A 173 -7.56 -12.80 -5.58
CA ILE A 173 -8.51 -12.25 -4.61
C ILE A 173 -9.62 -13.26 -4.30
N GLY A 174 -10.19 -13.91 -5.32
CA GLY A 174 -11.23 -14.92 -5.13
C GLY A 174 -10.78 -16.12 -4.28
N VAL A 175 -9.56 -16.60 -4.50
CA VAL A 175 -8.95 -17.68 -3.70
C VAL A 175 -8.75 -17.25 -2.24
N ILE A 176 -8.20 -16.05 -2.02
CA ILE A 176 -7.94 -15.50 -0.69
C ILE A 176 -9.25 -15.29 0.09
N GLU A 177 -10.28 -14.72 -0.54
CA GLU A 177 -11.59 -14.54 0.07
C GLU A 177 -12.29 -15.86 0.39
N ALA A 178 -12.16 -16.87 -0.46
CA ALA A 178 -12.70 -18.20 -0.20
C ALA A 178 -12.02 -18.83 1.04
N ALA A 179 -10.69 -18.75 1.12
CA ALA A 179 -9.92 -19.24 2.26
C ALA A 179 -10.28 -18.50 3.57
N ALA A 180 -10.45 -17.18 3.52
CA ALA A 180 -10.87 -16.37 4.66
C ALA A 180 -12.26 -16.78 5.19
N ARG A 181 -13.23 -16.96 4.28
CA ARG A 181 -14.58 -17.43 4.63
C ARG A 181 -14.58 -18.81 5.30
N GLN A 182 -13.77 -19.74 4.79
CA GLN A 182 -13.64 -21.07 5.39
C GLN A 182 -13.06 -21.01 6.81
N ARG A 183 -12.01 -20.22 7.04
CA ARG A 183 -11.41 -20.02 8.37
C ARG A 183 -12.41 -19.43 9.36
N GLU A 184 -13.22 -18.45 8.92
CA GLU A 184 -14.25 -17.85 9.77
C GLU A 184 -15.34 -18.86 10.15
N GLN A 185 -15.81 -19.67 9.20
CA GLN A 185 -16.79 -20.73 9.46
C GLN A 185 -16.25 -21.77 10.45
N GLN A 186 -15.00 -22.20 10.29
CA GLN A 186 -14.34 -23.13 11.23
C GLN A 186 -14.23 -22.52 12.63
N ARG A 187 -13.84 -21.24 12.72
CA ARG A 187 -13.77 -20.52 14.00
C ARG A 187 -15.15 -20.51 14.67
N ARG A 188 -16.20 -20.10 13.97
CA ARG A 188 -17.58 -20.08 14.51
C ARG A 188 -18.06 -21.45 14.97
N ARG A 189 -17.68 -22.54 14.27
CA ARG A 189 -18.00 -23.92 14.69
C ARG A 189 -17.27 -24.33 15.96
N ARG A 190 -16.02 -23.89 16.15
CA ARG A 190 -15.21 -24.19 17.35
C ARG A 190 -15.75 -23.52 18.61
N TRP A 191 -16.32 -22.31 18.49
CA TRP A 191 -16.92 -21.58 19.63
C TRP A 191 -18.32 -22.10 20.04
N ARG A 192 -18.94 -22.97 19.23
CA ARG A 192 -20.26 -23.57 19.49
C ARG A 192 -20.18 -24.96 20.14
N ARG A 193 -18.98 -25.43 20.45
CA ARG A 193 -18.70 -26.66 21.21
C ARG A 193 -18.06 -26.27 22.54
#